data_AF-A0A8P0NSE9-F1
#
_entry.id   AF-A0A8P0NSE9-F1
#
_cell.length_a   1.000
_cell.length_b   1.000
_cell.length_c   1.000
_cell.angle_alpha   90.00
_cell.angle_beta   90.00
_cell.angle_gamma   90.00
#
_symmetry.space_group_name_H-M   'P 1'
#
loop_
_entity.id
_entity.type
_entity.pdbx_description
1 polymer ?
#
loop_
_entity_poly.entity_id
_entity_poly.type
_entity_poly.pdbx_seq_one_letter_code
_entity_poly.pdbx_strand_id
1 'polypeptide(L)'
;MASSGSQTKTRGNHSGHFVQPANPNVATMPEDVLYHLSLSTSTHDLPAMFGDVKFVCVGGSPTRMEAFAKYMAKELGLDHPGAEYPNICAGTDRYAMFKVGPVLSVSHGIGIPSTSVMLHEVIKLLYHARCSDVTVIRIGTSGGIGLEPGSVVVTQQAVDASFSPMFEQMVLGKRVVQRTDLDQELAKELMQCATDLPEFPTVLAKTMCTSDFYEGQGRLDGALCSYTEKDKQDYLRAAHAAGIRNIEMESSVLAAMCSACGIPVAVVCVTLLNRLDGDQVPPAQPRTPRGPRAHTDPRGHHPAGAQVGRGCTQAPWEVSRTNVPGLSEEAAAAASFGQTDLGSMGGVTPAPNRKEPPAIWVLAGRRSLHPKVCSGYFSGFSKSWCLPSVQALGLQ
;
A
#
# COMPACT_ATOMS: atom_id res chain seq x y z
N MET A 1 17.04 -54.69 21.62
CA MET A 1 16.03 -53.74 22.15
C MET A 1 16.74 -52.67 22.92
N ALA A 2 16.43 -51.39 22.68
CA ALA A 2 16.75 -50.28 23.58
C ALA A 2 15.71 -49.18 23.31
N SER A 3 14.90 -48.84 24.30
CA SER A 3 13.88 -47.79 24.19
C SER A 3 14.51 -46.47 24.66
N SER A 4 14.51 -45.45 23.79
CA SER A 4 14.82 -44.08 24.19
C SER A 4 13.54 -43.37 24.63
N GLY A 5 13.55 -42.85 25.86
CA GLY A 5 12.40 -42.17 26.44
C GLY A 5 12.10 -40.84 25.74
N SER A 6 10.82 -40.62 25.42
CA SER A 6 10.33 -39.34 24.90
C SER A 6 10.35 -38.28 26.01
N GLN A 7 11.19 -37.24 25.86
CA GLN A 7 11.04 -36.03 26.65
C GLN A 7 10.00 -35.11 25.99
N THR A 8 8.77 -35.16 26.51
CA THR A 8 7.74 -34.18 26.18
C THR A 8 8.16 -32.80 26.64
N LYS A 9 8.57 -31.95 25.69
CA LYS A 9 8.91 -30.55 25.92
C LYS A 9 7.64 -29.78 26.30
N THR A 10 7.44 -29.54 27.60
CA THR A 10 6.35 -28.72 28.12
C THR A 10 6.39 -27.33 27.49
N ARG A 11 5.32 -26.94 26.79
CA ARG A 11 5.15 -25.57 26.29
C ARG A 11 4.99 -24.64 27.50
N GLY A 12 6.02 -23.83 27.76
CA GLY A 12 5.96 -22.78 28.77
C GLY A 12 4.96 -21.68 28.42
N ASN A 13 4.56 -20.92 29.43
CA ASN A 13 3.62 -19.79 29.40
C ASN A 13 3.52 -19.02 28.07
N HIS A 14 2.28 -18.70 27.69
CA HIS A 14 1.97 -17.69 26.67
C HIS A 14 2.31 -16.27 27.18
N SER A 15 3.59 -15.91 27.22
CA SER A 15 4.01 -14.51 27.20
C SER A 15 3.94 -14.01 25.75
N GLY A 16 2.96 -13.16 25.44
CA GLY A 16 2.86 -12.53 24.11
C GLY A 16 4.13 -11.74 23.78
N HIS A 17 4.45 -11.65 22.49
CA HIS A 17 5.64 -10.93 22.02
C HIS A 17 5.37 -9.42 22.04
N PHE A 18 5.64 -8.79 23.18
CA PHE A 18 5.54 -7.33 23.32
C PHE A 18 6.48 -6.60 22.36
N VAL A 19 6.01 -5.51 21.77
CA VAL A 19 6.84 -4.62 20.95
C VAL A 19 7.95 -4.04 21.82
N GLN A 20 9.21 -4.08 21.34
CA GLN A 20 10.38 -3.54 22.05
C GLN A 20 11.22 -2.68 21.10
N PRO A 21 11.42 -1.38 21.38
CA PRO A 21 12.34 -0.56 20.59
C PRO A 21 13.78 -0.93 20.93
N ALA A 22 14.66 -0.98 19.92
CA ALA A 22 16.09 -1.21 20.09
C ALA A 22 16.85 0.02 20.67
N ASN A 23 16.32 0.64 21.73
CA ASN A 23 16.87 1.84 22.37
C ASN A 23 16.62 1.81 23.89
N PRO A 24 17.63 1.53 24.73
CA PRO A 24 17.46 1.43 26.18
C PRO A 24 17.06 2.76 26.84
N ASN A 25 17.36 3.91 26.20
CA ASN A 25 17.09 5.23 26.77
C ASN A 25 15.59 5.52 26.86
N VAL A 26 14.74 4.95 25.99
CA VAL A 26 13.28 5.16 25.96
C VAL A 26 12.65 4.77 27.30
N ALA A 27 13.11 3.67 27.91
CA ALA A 27 12.59 3.19 29.19
C ALA A 27 12.94 4.11 30.39
N THR A 28 13.88 5.04 30.22
CA THR A 28 14.36 5.97 31.26
C THR A 28 13.86 7.41 31.09
N MET A 29 13.14 7.70 30.02
CA MET A 29 12.59 9.04 29.77
C MET A 29 11.42 9.31 30.73
N PRO A 30 11.37 10.48 31.40
CA PRO A 30 10.24 10.84 32.28
C PRO A 30 8.96 11.12 31.48
N GLU A 31 9.11 11.58 30.24
CA GLU A 31 8.07 11.81 29.25
C GLU A 31 8.66 11.51 27.88
N ASP A 32 7.87 10.91 26.98
CA ASP A 32 8.23 10.73 25.58
C ASP A 32 7.19 11.40 24.68
N VAL A 33 7.62 12.47 24.00
CA VAL A 33 6.80 13.24 23.06
C VAL A 33 6.98 12.67 21.66
N LEU A 34 5.89 12.17 21.09
CA LEU A 34 5.77 11.71 19.71
C LEU A 34 5.36 12.92 18.86
N TYR A 35 6.35 13.77 18.58
CA TYR A 35 6.17 15.11 18.03
C TYR A 35 5.42 15.12 16.68
N HIS A 36 5.75 14.19 15.79
CA HIS A 36 5.15 14.12 14.45
C HIS A 36 3.78 13.44 14.45
N LEU A 37 3.40 12.80 15.56
CA LEU A 37 2.05 12.28 15.79
C LEU A 37 1.17 13.23 16.63
N SER A 38 1.74 14.29 17.22
CA SER A 38 1.09 15.17 18.19
C SER A 38 0.60 14.44 19.46
N LEU A 39 1.32 13.39 19.87
CA LEU A 39 1.01 12.58 21.06
C LEU A 39 2.14 12.68 22.10
N SER A 40 1.83 12.45 23.38
CA SER A 40 2.83 12.31 24.44
C SER A 40 2.34 11.38 25.54
N THR A 41 3.26 10.66 26.18
CA THR A 41 2.99 9.83 27.37
C THR A 41 2.45 10.62 28.57
N SER A 42 2.63 11.94 28.62
CA SER A 42 2.12 12.79 29.71
C SER A 42 0.67 13.26 29.50
N THR A 43 0.25 13.39 28.23
CA THR A 43 -1.05 13.96 27.83
C THR A 43 -2.06 12.92 27.35
N HIS A 44 -1.62 11.69 27.07
CA HIS A 44 -2.44 10.63 26.49
C HIS A 44 -2.25 9.30 27.22
N ASP A 45 -3.36 8.61 27.55
CA ASP A 45 -3.34 7.23 28.04
C ASP A 45 -3.13 6.27 26.86
N LEU A 46 -1.87 6.13 26.44
CA LEU A 46 -1.50 5.30 25.30
C LEU A 46 -1.92 3.81 25.47
N PRO A 47 -1.80 3.18 26.65
CA PRO A 47 -2.37 1.86 26.90
C PRO A 47 -3.88 1.77 26.66
N ALA A 48 -4.68 2.73 27.15
CA ALA A 48 -6.12 2.73 26.93
C ALA A 48 -6.51 3.02 25.47
N MET A 49 -5.73 3.87 24.78
CA MET A 49 -5.99 4.25 23.39
C MET A 49 -5.58 3.18 22.36
N PHE A 50 -4.50 2.42 22.61
CA PHE A 50 -3.86 1.57 21.59
C PHE A 50 -3.51 0.13 22.03
N GLY A 51 -3.68 -0.25 23.30
CA GLY A 51 -3.22 -1.55 23.81
C GLY A 51 -3.89 -2.79 23.19
N ASP A 52 -5.00 -2.61 22.45
CA ASP A 52 -5.70 -3.64 21.68
C ASP A 52 -5.24 -3.75 20.21
N VAL A 53 -4.34 -2.87 19.74
CA VAL A 53 -3.82 -2.91 18.37
C VAL A 53 -3.04 -4.21 18.11
N LYS A 54 -3.40 -4.90 17.02
CA LYS A 54 -2.74 -6.10 16.51
C LYS A 54 -2.27 -5.96 15.06
N PHE A 55 -2.86 -5.04 14.29
CA PHE A 55 -2.47 -4.78 12.90
C PHE A 55 -2.20 -3.29 12.71
N VAL A 56 -1.04 -2.95 12.15
CA VAL A 56 -0.70 -1.59 11.76
C VAL A 56 -0.51 -1.54 10.25
N CYS A 57 -1.48 -0.96 9.56
CA CYS A 57 -1.44 -0.75 8.12
C CYS A 57 -0.89 0.65 7.82
N VAL A 58 0.14 0.74 7.00
CA VAL A 58 0.81 2.01 6.67
C VAL A 58 0.84 2.27 5.17
N GLY A 59 0.71 3.52 4.76
CA GLY A 59 0.78 3.89 3.34
C GLY A 59 0.94 5.40 3.14
N GLY A 60 1.43 5.83 1.97
CA GLY A 60 1.85 7.23 1.79
C GLY A 60 0.77 8.31 2.03
N SER A 61 -0.36 8.25 1.30
CA SER A 61 -1.39 9.32 1.35
C SER A 61 -2.32 9.22 2.57
N PRO A 62 -2.53 10.32 3.34
CA PRO A 62 -3.55 10.43 4.37
C PRO A 62 -4.95 10.00 3.92
N THR A 63 -5.41 10.46 2.75
CA THR A 63 -6.76 10.16 2.24
C THR A 63 -6.94 8.67 1.92
N ARG A 64 -5.88 8.00 1.47
CA ARG A 64 -5.88 6.54 1.26
C ARG A 64 -5.96 5.78 2.57
N MET A 65 -5.26 6.25 3.61
CA MET A 65 -5.26 5.59 4.92
C MET A 65 -6.57 5.83 5.70
N GLU A 66 -7.22 6.97 5.49
CA GLU A 66 -8.59 7.22 5.96
C GLU A 66 -9.61 6.32 5.25
N ALA A 67 -9.53 6.23 3.92
CA ALA A 67 -10.39 5.35 3.13
C ALA A 67 -10.20 3.87 3.52
N PHE A 68 -8.95 3.45 3.78
CA PHE A 68 -8.65 2.12 4.30
C PHE A 68 -9.27 1.88 5.68
N ALA A 69 -9.18 2.84 6.62
CA ALA A 69 -9.81 2.72 7.94
C ALA A 69 -11.34 2.56 7.83
N LYS A 70 -11.99 3.40 7.00
CA LYS A 70 -13.43 3.31 6.71
C LYS A 70 -13.82 2.00 6.04
N TYR A 71 -12.96 1.43 5.20
CA TYR A 71 -13.15 0.10 4.61
C TYR A 71 -13.05 -0.99 5.69
N MET A 72 -11.99 -1.00 6.49
CA MET A 72 -11.81 -1.99 7.57
C MET A 72 -12.94 -1.96 8.61
N ALA A 73 -13.54 -0.80 8.87
CA ALA A 73 -14.71 -0.72 9.75
C ALA A 73 -15.91 -1.49 9.20
N LYS A 74 -16.13 -1.46 7.88
CA LYS A 74 -17.20 -2.23 7.23
C LYS A 74 -16.91 -3.72 7.24
N GLU A 75 -15.70 -4.12 6.84
CA GLU A 75 -15.28 -5.53 6.81
C GLU A 75 -15.30 -6.18 8.20
N LEU A 76 -14.97 -5.43 9.26
CA LEU A 76 -15.00 -5.92 10.64
C LEU A 76 -16.39 -5.80 11.30
N GLY A 77 -17.41 -5.27 10.60
CA GLY A 77 -18.75 -5.08 11.15
C GLY A 77 -18.83 -4.02 12.27
N LEU A 78 -17.89 -3.07 12.27
CA LEU A 78 -17.77 -1.97 13.23
C LEU A 78 -18.36 -0.65 12.70
N ASP A 79 -18.64 -0.55 11.40
CA ASP A 79 -19.28 0.62 10.79
C ASP A 79 -20.77 0.71 11.12
N HIS A 80 -21.24 1.91 11.43
CA HIS A 80 -22.63 2.19 11.76
C HIS A 80 -23.01 3.64 11.39
N PRO A 81 -24.31 3.97 11.25
CA PRO A 81 -24.74 5.36 11.08
C PRO A 81 -24.19 6.24 12.21
N GLY A 82 -23.52 7.34 11.85
CA GLY A 82 -22.86 8.24 12.80
C GLY A 82 -21.52 7.73 13.37
N ALA A 83 -20.95 6.65 12.84
CA ALA A 83 -19.57 6.27 13.16
C ALA A 83 -18.59 7.32 12.61
N GLU A 84 -17.71 7.81 13.47
CA GLU A 84 -16.63 8.72 13.09
C GLU A 84 -15.27 8.03 13.22
N TYR A 85 -14.40 8.32 12.25
CA TYR A 85 -13.01 7.85 12.25
C TYR A 85 -12.11 9.09 12.27
N PRO A 86 -11.98 9.77 13.43
CA PRO A 86 -11.23 11.01 13.51
C PRO A 86 -9.75 10.77 13.24
N ASN A 87 -9.08 11.76 12.64
CA ASN A 87 -7.62 11.77 12.59
C ASN A 87 -7.09 11.98 14.02
N ILE A 88 -6.48 10.96 14.61
CA ILE A 88 -5.90 10.99 15.95
C ILE A 88 -4.74 12.01 16.02
N CYS A 89 -4.04 12.23 14.91
CA CYS A 89 -2.96 13.21 14.77
C CYS A 89 -3.46 14.61 14.38
N ALA A 90 -4.73 14.98 14.65
CA ALA A 90 -5.30 16.27 14.22
C ALA A 90 -4.57 17.53 14.74
N GLY A 91 -3.71 17.40 15.76
CA GLY A 91 -2.82 18.47 16.23
C GLY A 91 -1.58 18.69 15.35
N THR A 92 -1.47 18.05 14.19
CA THR A 92 -0.34 18.19 13.26
C THR A 92 -0.74 17.84 11.81
N ASP A 93 0.07 18.28 10.83
CA ASP A 93 -0.11 18.01 9.40
C ASP A 93 0.86 16.93 8.86
N ARG A 94 1.78 16.45 9.71
CA ARG A 94 2.91 15.59 9.29
C ARG A 94 2.45 14.19 8.91
N TYR A 95 1.56 13.61 9.70
CA TYR A 95 0.92 12.32 9.46
C TYR A 95 -0.55 12.35 9.92
N ALA A 96 -1.39 11.56 9.28
CA ALA A 96 -2.72 11.20 9.74
C ALA A 96 -2.74 9.77 10.29
N MET A 97 -3.53 9.54 11.34
CA MET A 97 -3.69 8.25 12.00
C MET A 97 -5.15 7.99 12.32
N PHE A 98 -5.63 6.79 12.03
CA PHE A 98 -7.01 6.37 12.26
C PHE A 98 -7.01 4.98 12.93
N LYS A 99 -7.93 4.72 13.87
CA LYS A 99 -8.03 3.43 14.56
C LYS A 99 -9.43 2.85 14.45
N VAL A 100 -9.50 1.55 14.16
CA VAL A 100 -10.76 0.81 14.00
C VAL A 100 -10.58 -0.58 14.63
N GLY A 101 -11.13 -0.76 15.83
CA GLY A 101 -10.89 -1.96 16.64
C GLY A 101 -9.38 -2.23 16.78
N PRO A 102 -8.89 -3.44 16.48
CA PRO A 102 -7.47 -3.80 16.59
C PRO A 102 -6.60 -3.31 15.41
N VAL A 103 -7.16 -2.56 14.46
CA VAL A 103 -6.46 -2.06 13.27
C VAL A 103 -6.10 -0.58 13.46
N LEU A 104 -4.82 -0.26 13.31
CA LEU A 104 -4.30 1.09 13.23
C LEU A 104 -3.90 1.40 11.78
N SER A 105 -4.35 2.52 11.24
CA SER A 105 -4.09 2.97 9.88
C SER A 105 -3.30 4.27 9.93
N VAL A 106 -2.07 4.30 9.38
CA VAL A 106 -1.15 5.45 9.53
C VAL A 106 -0.60 5.90 8.18
N SER A 107 -0.70 7.19 7.87
CA SER A 107 -0.04 7.76 6.71
C SER A 107 1.45 7.97 6.96
N HIS A 108 2.32 7.81 5.96
CA HIS A 108 3.77 8.03 6.13
C HIS A 108 4.42 8.95 5.09
N GLY A 109 3.65 9.63 4.22
CA GLY A 109 4.22 10.49 3.18
C GLY A 109 4.98 9.71 2.10
N ILE A 110 6.09 10.26 1.61
CA ILE A 110 6.90 9.68 0.52
C ILE A 110 8.36 9.54 0.98
N GLY A 111 8.96 8.40 0.63
CA GLY A 111 10.39 8.15 0.77
C GLY A 111 10.83 7.63 2.14
N ILE A 112 12.05 7.09 2.15
CA ILE A 112 12.76 6.57 3.33
C ILE A 112 12.73 7.56 4.51
N PRO A 113 13.07 8.86 4.38
CA PRO A 113 13.12 9.76 5.54
C PRO A 113 11.76 10.05 6.18
N SER A 114 10.71 10.16 5.36
CA SER A 114 9.35 10.37 5.87
C SER A 114 8.82 9.10 6.55
N THR A 115 9.21 7.92 6.05
CA THR A 115 8.77 6.64 6.61
C THR A 115 9.49 6.29 7.90
N SER A 116 10.79 6.60 8.02
CA SER A 116 11.57 6.29 9.22
C SER A 116 11.12 7.10 10.44
N VAL A 117 10.77 8.37 10.27
CA VAL A 117 10.22 9.22 11.34
C VAL A 117 8.88 8.67 11.83
N MET A 118 7.96 8.33 10.93
CA MET A 118 6.68 7.68 11.25
C MET A 118 6.92 6.37 12.03
N LEU A 119 7.80 5.49 11.53
CA LEU A 119 8.10 4.21 12.17
C LEU A 119 8.72 4.37 13.57
N HIS A 120 9.64 5.31 13.76
CA HIS A 120 10.25 5.56 15.07
C HIS A 120 9.19 5.95 16.11
N GLU A 121 8.24 6.81 15.76
CA GLU A 121 7.20 7.24 16.69
C GLU A 121 6.11 6.18 16.87
N VAL A 122 5.70 5.46 15.82
CA VAL A 122 4.72 4.36 15.91
C VAL A 122 5.27 3.15 16.69
N ILE A 123 6.54 2.78 16.55
CA ILE A 123 7.13 1.68 17.33
C ILE A 123 7.18 2.06 18.83
N LYS A 124 7.52 3.31 19.16
CA LYS A 124 7.45 3.80 20.55
C LYS A 124 6.00 3.88 21.07
N LEU A 125 5.05 4.31 20.24
CA LEU A 125 3.62 4.32 20.57
C LEU A 125 3.14 2.93 21.00
N LEU A 126 3.42 1.90 20.19
CA LEU A 126 3.05 0.51 20.47
C LEU A 126 3.73 -0.04 21.71
N TYR A 127 5.00 0.32 21.95
CA TYR A 127 5.72 -0.03 23.17
C TYR A 127 5.08 0.60 24.43
N HIS A 128 4.83 1.90 24.42
CA HIS A 128 4.20 2.61 25.55
C HIS A 128 2.76 2.13 25.81
N ALA A 129 2.03 1.79 24.74
CA ALA A 129 0.71 1.16 24.80
C ALA A 129 0.73 -0.31 25.24
N ARG A 130 1.92 -0.92 25.40
CA ARG A 130 2.13 -2.34 25.76
C ARG A 130 1.51 -3.32 24.76
N CYS A 131 1.49 -2.96 23.47
CA CYS A 131 1.03 -3.84 22.42
C CYS A 131 1.94 -5.08 22.31
N SER A 132 1.33 -6.20 21.95
CA SER A 132 1.97 -7.50 21.77
C SER A 132 1.46 -8.16 20.50
N ASP A 133 2.24 -9.04 19.89
CA ASP A 133 1.85 -9.83 18.71
C ASP A 133 1.32 -8.93 17.57
N VAL A 134 2.01 -7.81 17.32
CA VAL A 134 1.62 -6.81 16.31
C VAL A 134 2.23 -7.16 14.96
N THR A 135 1.43 -7.10 13.91
CA THR A 135 1.88 -7.21 12.51
C THR A 135 1.82 -5.85 11.81
N VAL A 136 2.88 -5.49 11.08
CA VAL A 136 2.94 -4.28 10.25
C VAL A 136 2.77 -4.65 8.78
N ILE A 137 1.86 -3.97 8.07
CA ILE A 137 1.67 -4.16 6.62
C ILE A 137 1.73 -2.82 5.92
N ARG A 138 2.70 -2.63 5.03
CA ARG A 138 2.72 -1.48 4.12
C ARG A 138 1.83 -1.75 2.91
N ILE A 139 0.88 -0.87 2.65
CA ILE A 139 0.03 -0.86 1.46
C ILE A 139 0.40 0.33 0.56
N GLY A 140 0.82 0.03 -0.68
CA GLY A 140 1.49 1.01 -1.53
C GLY A 140 1.16 0.93 -3.02
N THR A 141 1.75 1.86 -3.75
CA THR A 141 1.75 1.93 -5.22
C THR A 141 3.19 1.85 -5.71
N SER A 142 3.41 1.27 -6.88
CA SER A 142 4.74 1.01 -7.41
C SER A 142 4.77 1.04 -8.94
N GLY A 143 5.96 1.21 -9.52
CA GLY A 143 6.19 0.93 -10.94
C GLY A 143 6.50 -0.56 -11.13
N GLY A 144 5.71 -1.28 -11.93
CA GLY A 144 5.98 -2.69 -12.23
C GLY A 144 7.14 -2.85 -13.23
N ILE A 145 7.80 -4.00 -13.22
CA ILE A 145 8.80 -4.39 -14.24
C ILE A 145 8.39 -5.76 -14.77
N GLY A 146 7.98 -5.84 -16.05
CA GLY A 146 7.51 -7.08 -16.66
C GLY A 146 6.19 -7.60 -16.09
N LEU A 147 5.36 -6.71 -15.52
CA LEU A 147 4.03 -7.00 -15.00
C LEU A 147 2.98 -6.11 -15.65
N GLU A 148 1.78 -6.63 -15.86
CA GLU A 148 0.65 -5.81 -16.32
C GLU A 148 0.22 -4.77 -15.25
N PRO A 149 -0.23 -3.57 -15.64
CA PRO A 149 -0.74 -2.57 -14.71
C PRO A 149 -1.95 -3.12 -13.92
N GLY A 150 -1.96 -2.90 -12.61
CA GLY A 150 -2.96 -3.46 -11.68
C GLY A 150 -2.53 -4.77 -11.02
N SER A 151 -1.38 -5.35 -11.39
CA SER A 151 -0.79 -6.48 -10.66
C SER A 151 -0.41 -6.06 -9.23
N VAL A 152 -0.61 -6.95 -8.26
CA VAL A 152 -0.15 -6.76 -6.87
C VAL A 152 1.12 -7.56 -6.64
N VAL A 153 2.14 -6.90 -6.08
CA VAL A 153 3.37 -7.55 -5.62
C VAL A 153 3.33 -7.65 -4.11
N VAL A 154 3.36 -8.88 -3.59
CA VAL A 154 3.74 -9.18 -2.21
C VAL A 154 5.27 -9.25 -2.20
N THR A 155 5.92 -8.41 -1.41
CA THR A 155 7.38 -8.32 -1.39
C THR A 155 7.98 -9.49 -0.61
N GLN A 156 8.77 -10.31 -1.29
CA GLN A 156 9.58 -11.37 -0.69
C GLN A 156 10.80 -10.80 0.05
N GLN A 157 11.44 -9.79 -0.55
CA GLN A 157 12.64 -9.13 -0.06
C GLN A 157 12.73 -7.74 -0.68
N ALA A 158 12.96 -6.71 0.15
CA ALA A 158 13.26 -5.37 -0.32
C ALA A 158 14.75 -5.28 -0.68
N VAL A 159 15.11 -4.63 -1.77
CA VAL A 159 16.50 -4.44 -2.22
C VAL A 159 16.78 -2.99 -2.59
N ASP A 160 18.04 -2.59 -2.51
CA ASP A 160 18.50 -1.27 -2.94
C ASP A 160 18.64 -1.17 -4.48
N ALA A 161 19.06 0.00 -4.96
CA ALA A 161 19.30 0.27 -6.38
C ALA A 161 20.47 -0.54 -7.01
N SER A 162 21.28 -1.22 -6.20
CA SER A 162 22.30 -2.21 -6.63
C SER A 162 21.77 -3.66 -6.64
N PHE A 163 20.47 -3.83 -6.33
CA PHE A 163 19.78 -5.11 -6.15
C PHE A 163 20.23 -5.91 -4.92
N SER A 164 20.91 -5.26 -3.97
CA SER A 164 21.39 -5.86 -2.72
C SER A 164 20.31 -5.77 -1.63
N PRO A 165 20.10 -6.81 -0.79
CA PRO A 165 19.09 -6.83 0.26
C PRO A 165 19.59 -6.11 1.53
N MET A 166 19.88 -4.82 1.37
CA MET A 166 20.51 -3.98 2.38
C MET A 166 19.80 -2.63 2.48
N PHE A 167 19.82 -2.06 3.68
CA PHE A 167 19.45 -0.69 3.98
C PHE A 167 20.68 0.01 4.57
N GLU A 168 21.12 1.10 3.94
CA GLU A 168 22.25 1.90 4.40
C GLU A 168 21.78 3.21 5.04
N GLN A 169 22.32 3.53 6.21
CA GLN A 169 22.10 4.80 6.90
C GLN A 169 23.41 5.36 7.47
N MET A 170 23.54 6.68 7.44
CA MET A 170 24.60 7.38 8.15
C MET A 170 24.18 7.64 9.61
N VAL A 171 24.93 7.07 10.56
CA VAL A 171 24.73 7.25 12.00
C VAL A 171 25.98 7.91 12.59
N LEU A 172 25.85 9.14 13.08
CA LEU A 172 26.96 9.93 13.64
C LEU A 172 28.19 10.01 12.69
N GLY A 173 27.94 10.22 11.39
CA GLY A 173 28.98 10.27 10.37
C GLY A 173 29.58 8.92 9.96
N LYS A 174 29.07 7.79 10.47
CA LYS A 174 29.50 6.44 10.11
C LYS A 174 28.43 5.72 9.31
N ARG A 175 28.86 5.00 8.27
CA ARG A 175 27.99 4.10 7.49
C ARG A 175 27.58 2.91 8.36
N VAL A 176 26.28 2.69 8.50
CA VAL A 176 25.67 1.52 9.12
C VAL A 176 24.81 0.82 8.07
N VAL A 177 24.97 -0.49 7.95
CA VAL A 177 24.22 -1.32 6.99
C VAL A 177 23.39 -2.33 7.77
N GLN A 178 22.11 -2.43 7.43
CA GLN A 178 21.13 -3.36 8.00
C GLN A 178 20.56 -4.25 6.90
N ARG A 179 20.09 -5.45 7.26
CA ARG A 179 19.41 -6.35 6.32
C ARG A 179 17.93 -5.97 6.18
N THR A 180 17.37 -6.21 5.00
CA THR A 180 15.99 -5.87 4.63
C THR A 180 15.11 -7.11 4.49
N ASP A 181 15.33 -8.10 5.36
CA ASP A 181 14.54 -9.33 5.39
C ASP A 181 13.10 -9.04 5.87
N LEU A 182 12.11 -9.60 5.15
CA LEU A 182 10.68 -9.55 5.48
C LEU A 182 10.22 -10.91 6.00
N ASP A 183 9.09 -10.95 6.71
CA ASP A 183 8.55 -12.21 7.24
C ASP A 183 8.04 -13.12 6.10
N GLN A 184 8.69 -14.28 5.94
CA GLN A 184 8.42 -15.21 4.85
C GLN A 184 7.17 -16.06 5.07
N GLU A 185 6.70 -16.24 6.31
CA GLU A 185 5.44 -16.95 6.55
C GLU A 185 4.26 -15.99 6.36
N LEU A 186 4.36 -14.76 6.86
CA LEU A 186 3.39 -13.70 6.58
C LEU A 186 3.23 -13.44 5.07
N ALA A 187 4.33 -13.44 4.31
CA ALA A 187 4.27 -13.33 2.85
C ALA A 187 3.52 -14.52 2.19
N LYS A 188 3.66 -15.75 2.69
CA LYS A 188 2.88 -16.91 2.21
C LYS A 188 1.41 -16.82 2.61
N GLU A 189 1.10 -16.37 3.82
CA GLU A 189 -0.28 -16.16 4.28
C GLU A 189 -0.99 -15.14 3.38
N LEU A 190 -0.34 -14.02 3.04
CA LEU A 190 -0.86 -13.03 2.10
C LEU A 190 -1.06 -13.60 0.68
N MET A 191 -0.14 -14.44 0.19
CA MET A 191 -0.30 -15.14 -1.09
C MET A 191 -1.43 -16.17 -1.06
N GLN A 192 -1.70 -16.82 0.08
CA GLN A 192 -2.85 -17.70 0.24
C GLN A 192 -4.16 -16.89 0.22
N CYS A 193 -4.24 -15.77 0.93
CA CYS A 193 -5.39 -14.86 0.85
C CYS A 193 -5.66 -14.41 -0.60
N ALA A 194 -4.61 -14.06 -1.36
CA ALA A 194 -4.76 -13.70 -2.78
C ALA A 194 -5.19 -14.89 -3.67
N THR A 195 -4.84 -16.13 -3.30
CA THR A 195 -5.26 -17.35 -4.01
C THR A 195 -6.74 -17.67 -3.76
N ASP A 196 -7.18 -17.50 -2.51
CA ASP A 196 -8.58 -17.67 -2.12
C ASP A 196 -9.50 -16.61 -2.79
N LEU A 197 -8.90 -15.51 -3.28
CA LEU A 197 -9.59 -14.29 -3.69
C LEU A 197 -9.05 -13.77 -5.06
N PRO A 198 -9.25 -14.54 -6.14
CA PRO A 198 -8.49 -14.45 -7.39
C PRO A 198 -9.01 -13.38 -8.37
N GLU A 199 -8.99 -12.12 -7.96
CA GLU A 199 -9.54 -11.01 -8.77
C GLU A 199 -8.51 -10.16 -9.50
N PHE A 200 -7.30 -10.07 -8.94
CA PHE A 200 -6.20 -9.30 -9.49
C PHE A 200 -4.93 -10.18 -9.49
N PRO A 201 -4.08 -10.09 -10.55
CA PRO A 201 -2.84 -10.85 -10.59
C PRO A 201 -2.00 -10.51 -9.36
N THR A 202 -1.60 -11.53 -8.59
CA THR A 202 -0.77 -11.33 -7.40
C THR A 202 0.47 -12.20 -7.49
N VAL A 203 1.65 -11.61 -7.24
CA VAL A 203 2.94 -12.30 -7.33
C VAL A 203 3.79 -12.06 -6.07
N LEU A 204 4.54 -13.09 -5.67
CA LEU A 204 5.60 -12.99 -4.66
C LEU A 204 6.92 -12.70 -5.37
N ALA A 205 7.54 -11.55 -5.11
CA ALA A 205 8.77 -11.12 -5.82
C ALA A 205 9.62 -10.13 -5.01
N LYS A 206 10.82 -9.80 -5.50
CA LYS A 206 11.62 -8.72 -4.90
C LYS A 206 11.07 -7.35 -5.30
N THR A 207 11.25 -6.38 -4.40
CA THR A 207 10.88 -4.98 -4.60
C THR A 207 12.12 -4.11 -4.47
N MET A 208 12.36 -3.24 -5.45
CA MET A 208 13.46 -2.27 -5.39
C MET A 208 12.99 -0.98 -4.70
N CYS A 209 13.74 -0.55 -3.69
CA CYS A 209 13.49 0.66 -2.92
C CYS A 209 14.49 1.75 -3.32
N THR A 210 14.01 2.92 -3.75
CA THR A 210 14.86 4.02 -4.22
C THR A 210 14.66 5.30 -3.39
N SER A 211 15.72 6.09 -3.23
CA SER A 211 15.66 7.37 -2.49
C SER A 211 15.14 8.53 -3.35
N ASP A 212 15.17 8.38 -4.67
CA ASP A 212 14.62 9.32 -5.65
C ASP A 212 13.65 8.59 -6.58
N PHE A 213 12.64 9.31 -7.08
CA PHE A 213 11.59 8.80 -7.97
C PHE A 213 12.01 8.82 -9.45
N TYR A 214 12.85 9.78 -9.86
CA TYR A 214 13.21 10.03 -11.26
C TYR A 214 14.49 9.30 -11.67
N GLU A 215 15.65 9.91 -11.44
CA GLU A 215 16.95 9.32 -11.73
C GLU A 215 17.19 8.05 -10.91
N GLY A 216 16.73 8.03 -9.66
CA GLY A 216 16.79 6.85 -8.79
C GLY A 216 16.01 5.64 -9.31
N GLN A 217 15.02 5.83 -10.19
CA GLN A 217 14.26 4.74 -10.83
C GLN A 217 14.51 4.65 -12.35
N GLY A 218 15.52 5.35 -12.87
CA GLY A 218 15.84 5.38 -14.30
C GLY A 218 14.72 5.93 -15.19
N ARG A 219 13.95 6.93 -14.75
CA ARG A 219 12.89 7.57 -15.56
C ARG A 219 13.49 8.59 -16.53
N LEU A 220 12.87 8.83 -17.69
CA LEU A 220 13.33 9.88 -18.64
C LEU A 220 12.53 11.20 -18.57
N ASP A 221 11.59 11.31 -17.63
CA ASP A 221 10.64 12.43 -17.54
C ASP A 221 10.85 13.31 -16.29
N GLY A 222 12.04 13.24 -15.70
CA GLY A 222 12.49 14.14 -14.64
C GLY A 222 13.02 15.47 -15.18
N ALA A 223 13.16 16.45 -14.29
CA ALA A 223 13.84 17.72 -14.60
C ALA A 223 15.36 17.55 -14.82
N LEU A 224 15.93 16.43 -14.35
CA LEU A 224 17.30 15.99 -14.57
C LEU A 224 17.26 14.57 -15.15
N CYS A 225 18.10 14.31 -16.15
CA CYS A 225 18.28 12.98 -16.74
C CYS A 225 19.67 12.88 -17.36
N SER A 226 20.55 12.10 -16.74
CA SER A 226 21.96 11.95 -17.10
C SER A 226 22.29 10.72 -17.97
N TYR A 227 21.26 10.00 -18.44
CA TYR A 227 21.35 8.72 -19.16
C TYR A 227 20.29 8.59 -20.27
N THR A 228 20.34 7.51 -21.06
CA THR A 228 19.45 7.28 -22.21
C THR A 228 18.36 6.22 -21.94
N GLU A 229 17.34 6.13 -22.82
CA GLU A 229 16.36 5.02 -22.80
C GLU A 229 17.03 3.65 -22.87
N LYS A 230 18.15 3.52 -23.60
CA LYS A 230 18.90 2.26 -23.66
C LYS A 230 19.45 1.89 -22.29
N ASP A 231 20.06 2.84 -21.58
CA ASP A 231 20.67 2.60 -20.26
C ASP A 231 19.61 2.25 -19.21
N LYS A 232 18.48 2.99 -19.22
CA LYS A 232 17.26 2.66 -18.47
C LYS A 232 16.79 1.23 -18.73
N GLN A 233 16.64 0.85 -20.00
CA GLN A 233 16.12 -0.45 -20.39
C GLN A 233 17.07 -1.59 -19.99
N ASP A 234 18.38 -1.38 -20.13
CA ASP A 234 19.38 -2.36 -19.71
C ASP A 234 19.38 -2.52 -18.17
N TYR A 235 19.26 -1.41 -17.42
CA TYR A 235 19.12 -1.43 -15.95
C TYR A 235 17.84 -2.14 -15.48
N LEU A 236 16.67 -1.79 -16.06
CA LEU A 236 15.39 -2.40 -15.69
C LEU A 236 15.31 -3.89 -16.05
N ARG A 237 15.94 -4.31 -17.16
CA ARG A 237 16.05 -5.74 -17.51
C ARG A 237 17.00 -6.49 -16.57
N ALA A 238 18.10 -5.87 -16.14
CA ALA A 238 18.98 -6.43 -15.11
C ALA A 238 18.24 -6.59 -13.78
N ALA A 239 17.45 -5.60 -13.37
CA ALA A 239 16.59 -5.68 -12.17
C ALA A 239 15.57 -6.84 -12.28
N HIS A 240 14.89 -6.95 -13.43
CA HIS A 240 13.95 -8.03 -13.69
C HIS A 240 14.62 -9.43 -13.63
N ALA A 241 15.83 -9.56 -14.20
CA ALA A 241 16.62 -10.77 -14.13
C ALA A 241 17.08 -11.12 -12.70
N ALA A 242 17.33 -10.12 -11.86
CA ALA A 242 17.63 -10.30 -10.43
C ALA A 242 16.42 -10.72 -9.57
N GLY A 243 15.23 -10.84 -10.17
CA GLY A 243 13.98 -11.24 -9.51
C GLY A 243 13.12 -10.07 -9.01
N ILE A 244 13.46 -8.83 -9.36
CA ILE A 244 12.67 -7.64 -9.02
C ILE A 244 11.45 -7.57 -9.95
N ARG A 245 10.28 -7.22 -9.40
CA ARG A 245 9.05 -7.03 -10.18
C ARG A 245 8.38 -5.69 -9.99
N ASN A 246 8.81 -4.89 -9.01
CA ASN A 246 8.34 -3.52 -8.85
C ASN A 246 9.36 -2.60 -8.17
N ILE A 247 9.11 -1.29 -8.26
CA ILE A 247 9.94 -0.21 -7.73
C ILE A 247 9.07 0.76 -6.91
N GLU A 248 9.52 1.10 -5.70
CA GLU A 248 8.91 2.04 -4.76
C GLU A 248 10.00 2.69 -3.89
N MET A 249 9.67 3.39 -2.78
CA MET A 249 10.60 4.29 -2.10
C MET A 249 10.66 4.13 -0.57
N GLU A 250 10.14 3.04 -0.01
CA GLU A 250 9.96 2.92 1.45
C GLU A 250 10.19 1.51 2.03
N SER A 251 10.19 0.45 1.22
CA SER A 251 10.21 -0.93 1.70
C SER A 251 11.51 -1.33 2.43
N SER A 252 12.66 -0.75 2.08
CA SER A 252 13.95 -1.09 2.70
C SER A 252 14.01 -0.66 4.17
N VAL A 253 13.66 0.60 4.47
CA VAL A 253 13.67 1.12 5.84
C VAL A 253 12.57 0.49 6.70
N LEU A 254 11.41 0.20 6.10
CA LEU A 254 10.32 -0.52 6.78
C LEU A 254 10.76 -1.93 7.20
N ALA A 255 11.36 -2.69 6.29
CA ALA A 255 11.89 -4.02 6.58
C ALA A 255 12.98 -3.97 7.68
N ALA A 256 13.97 -3.08 7.52
CA ALA A 256 15.10 -2.97 8.43
C ALA A 256 14.67 -2.57 9.86
N MET A 257 13.81 -1.55 10.00
CA MET A 257 13.36 -1.07 11.32
C MET A 257 12.44 -2.05 12.03
N CYS A 258 11.47 -2.65 11.33
CA CYS A 258 10.57 -3.64 11.92
C CYS A 258 11.33 -4.91 12.34
N SER A 259 12.22 -5.41 11.48
CA SER A 259 13.09 -6.55 11.79
C SER A 259 13.99 -6.29 13.00
N ALA A 260 14.61 -5.10 13.09
CA ALA A 260 15.42 -4.68 14.24
C ALA A 260 14.63 -4.58 15.57
N CYS A 261 13.30 -4.46 15.52
CA CYS A 261 12.41 -4.43 16.69
C CYS A 261 11.63 -5.75 16.89
N GLY A 262 11.92 -6.80 16.09
CA GLY A 262 11.24 -8.10 16.17
C GLY A 262 9.77 -8.09 15.74
N ILE A 263 9.36 -7.14 14.91
CA ILE A 263 7.99 -6.95 14.46
C ILE A 263 7.79 -7.62 13.09
N PRO A 264 6.89 -8.63 12.95
CA PRO A 264 6.51 -9.20 11.65
C PRO A 264 6.02 -8.11 10.70
N VAL A 265 6.58 -8.10 9.49
CA VAL A 265 6.37 -7.03 8.51
C VAL A 265 6.23 -7.56 7.10
N ALA A 266 5.26 -7.01 6.36
CA ALA A 266 5.04 -7.27 4.94
C ALA A 266 4.84 -5.96 4.15
N VAL A 267 5.11 -6.04 2.84
CA VAL A 267 4.87 -4.95 1.88
C VAL A 267 4.02 -5.49 0.74
N VAL A 268 2.92 -4.81 0.45
CA VAL A 268 1.94 -5.18 -0.59
C VAL A 268 1.67 -3.96 -1.44
N CYS A 269 2.14 -3.98 -2.69
CA CYS A 269 2.08 -2.82 -3.58
C CYS A 269 1.42 -3.18 -4.92
N VAL A 270 0.48 -2.35 -5.38
CA VAL A 270 -0.06 -2.43 -6.75
C VAL A 270 0.90 -1.77 -7.75
N THR A 271 1.02 -2.34 -8.95
CA THR A 271 1.75 -1.74 -10.08
C THR A 271 0.83 -0.76 -10.82
N LEU A 272 1.24 0.49 -11.01
CA LEU A 272 0.44 1.47 -11.75
C LEU A 272 0.71 1.46 -13.26
N LEU A 273 1.86 0.90 -13.67
CA LEU A 273 2.34 0.80 -15.04
C LEU A 273 3.43 -0.28 -15.13
N ASN A 274 3.76 -0.69 -16.36
CA ASN A 274 4.99 -1.45 -16.64
C ASN A 274 6.10 -0.48 -17.07
N ARG A 275 7.16 -0.36 -16.28
CA ARG A 275 8.31 0.56 -16.52
C ARG A 275 9.14 0.19 -17.76
N LEU A 276 9.00 -1.03 -18.28
CA LEU A 276 9.59 -1.42 -19.56
C LEU A 276 8.88 -0.80 -20.77
N ASP A 277 7.60 -0.41 -20.62
CA ASP A 277 6.77 0.12 -21.71
C ASP A 277 6.66 1.65 -21.68
N GLY A 278 7.00 2.29 -20.55
CA GLY A 278 6.98 3.74 -20.39
C GLY A 278 7.17 4.20 -18.95
N ASP A 279 7.29 5.52 -18.75
CA ASP A 279 7.43 6.12 -17.41
C ASP A 279 6.12 6.75 -16.91
N GLN A 280 5.30 7.32 -17.79
CA GLN A 280 4.02 7.94 -17.44
C GLN A 280 2.90 6.90 -17.30
N VAL A 281 2.03 7.06 -16.30
CA VAL A 281 0.79 6.27 -16.20
C VAL A 281 -0.16 6.76 -17.30
N PRO A 282 -0.68 5.88 -18.17
CA PRO A 282 -1.59 6.31 -19.23
C PRO A 282 -2.86 6.94 -18.64
N PRO A 283 -3.43 7.99 -19.26
CA PRO A 283 -4.72 8.53 -18.84
C PRO A 283 -5.79 7.43 -18.95
N ALA A 284 -6.68 7.37 -17.96
CA ALA A 284 -7.72 6.35 -17.90
C ALA A 284 -8.59 6.39 -19.16
N GLN A 285 -8.53 5.34 -19.98
CA GLN A 285 -9.40 5.26 -21.15
C GLN A 285 -10.87 5.19 -20.71
N PRO A 286 -11.78 5.92 -21.39
CA PRO A 286 -13.21 5.76 -21.15
C PRO A 286 -13.61 4.31 -21.37
N ARG A 287 -14.02 3.61 -20.30
CA ARG A 287 -14.48 2.23 -20.41
C ARG A 287 -15.71 2.20 -21.30
N THR A 288 -15.61 1.56 -22.46
CA THR A 288 -16.79 1.14 -23.21
C THR A 288 -17.65 0.28 -22.28
N PRO A 289 -18.97 0.53 -22.17
CA PRO A 289 -19.83 -0.31 -21.35
C PRO A 289 -19.68 -1.76 -21.78
N ARG A 290 -19.31 -2.64 -20.85
CA ARG A 290 -19.36 -4.08 -21.11
C ARG A 290 -20.82 -4.41 -21.42
N GLY A 291 -21.11 -4.74 -22.68
CA GLY A 291 -22.44 -5.15 -23.11
C GLY A 291 -22.96 -6.29 -22.23
N PRO A 292 -24.29 -6.44 -22.08
CA PRO A 292 -24.87 -7.45 -21.21
C PRO A 292 -24.28 -8.82 -21.53
N ARG A 293 -23.73 -9.50 -20.51
CA ARG A 293 -23.25 -10.87 -20.65
C ARG A 293 -24.40 -11.71 -21.18
N ALA A 294 -24.21 -12.34 -22.34
CA ALA A 294 -25.21 -13.25 -22.89
C ALA A 294 -25.42 -14.40 -21.90
N HIS A 295 -26.60 -14.46 -21.29
CA HIS A 295 -27.04 -15.64 -20.55
C HIS A 295 -27.23 -16.78 -21.56
N THR A 296 -26.37 -17.79 -21.51
CA THR A 296 -26.59 -19.05 -22.22
C THR A 296 -27.66 -19.86 -21.48
N ASP A 297 -28.88 -19.92 -22.01
CA ASP A 297 -29.95 -20.80 -21.54
C ASP A 297 -29.53 -22.27 -21.74
N PRO A 298 -29.44 -23.10 -20.69
CA PRO A 298 -29.04 -24.50 -20.80
C PRO A 298 -30.22 -25.39 -21.24
N ARG A 299 -30.87 -25.05 -22.35
CA ARG A 299 -31.91 -25.88 -22.99
C ARG A 299 -31.64 -26.00 -24.47
N GLY A 300 -31.05 -27.13 -24.85
CA GLY A 300 -30.65 -27.39 -26.22
C GLY A 300 -31.83 -27.70 -27.13
N HIS A 301 -31.78 -27.16 -28.34
CA HIS A 301 -32.34 -27.81 -29.53
C HIS A 301 -31.37 -27.60 -30.70
N HIS A 302 -30.86 -28.70 -31.26
CA HIS A 302 -30.27 -28.67 -32.61
C HIS A 302 -31.39 -28.42 -33.63
N PRO A 303 -31.07 -27.70 -34.70
CA PRO A 303 -31.32 -28.26 -36.02
C PRO A 303 -30.06 -28.29 -36.89
N ALA A 304 -30.14 -29.03 -38.00
CA ALA A 304 -29.00 -29.40 -38.82
C ALA A 304 -28.74 -28.43 -39.99
N GLY A 305 -27.48 -28.42 -40.44
CA GLY A 305 -27.12 -28.43 -41.87
C GLY A 305 -27.30 -27.15 -42.69
N ALA A 306 -26.18 -26.50 -43.00
CA ALA A 306 -25.97 -25.85 -44.29
C ALA A 306 -24.47 -25.88 -44.65
N GLN A 307 -24.16 -25.98 -45.94
CA GLN A 307 -22.82 -26.26 -46.48
C GLN A 307 -22.27 -25.06 -47.26
N VAL A 308 -20.93 -24.93 -47.28
CA VAL A 308 -20.12 -24.25 -48.32
C VAL A 308 -20.24 -22.73 -48.49
N GLY A 309 -19.07 -22.05 -48.49
CA GLY A 309 -18.91 -20.68 -48.98
C GLY A 309 -17.47 -20.19 -48.90
N ARG A 310 -16.69 -20.33 -49.98
CA ARG A 310 -15.35 -19.70 -50.09
C ARG A 310 -15.54 -18.22 -50.45
N GLY A 311 -14.72 -17.33 -49.89
CA GLY A 311 -14.72 -15.90 -50.25
C GLY A 311 -13.46 -15.19 -49.78
N CYS A 312 -12.47 -15.09 -50.65
CA CYS A 312 -11.27 -14.28 -50.45
C CYS A 312 -11.47 -12.90 -51.08
N THR A 313 -11.12 -11.82 -50.38
CA THR A 313 -10.54 -10.61 -50.98
C THR A 313 -9.81 -9.76 -49.93
N GLN A 314 -8.65 -9.23 -50.35
CA GLN A 314 -7.87 -8.24 -49.61
C GLN A 314 -8.42 -6.83 -49.87
N ALA A 315 -8.16 -5.89 -48.95
CA ALA A 315 -7.94 -4.49 -49.27
C ALA A 315 -7.01 -3.86 -48.21
N PRO A 316 -5.83 -3.34 -48.58
CA PRO A 316 -4.98 -2.55 -47.68
C PRO A 316 -5.40 -1.08 -47.70
N TRP A 317 -5.08 -0.33 -46.65
CA TRP A 317 -4.96 1.13 -46.74
C TRP A 317 -3.56 1.53 -46.28
N GLU A 318 -2.85 2.24 -47.16
CA GLU A 318 -1.50 2.72 -46.92
C GLU A 318 -1.48 4.05 -46.17
N VAL A 319 -0.35 4.21 -45.48
CA VAL A 319 0.26 5.44 -45.00
C VAL A 319 -0.02 6.68 -45.85
N SER A 320 -0.35 7.80 -45.20
CA SER A 320 0.08 9.12 -45.65
C SER A 320 0.76 9.88 -44.49
N ARG A 321 2.06 10.11 -44.65
CA ARG A 321 2.83 11.07 -43.83
C ARG A 321 2.68 12.45 -44.47
N THR A 322 2.47 13.48 -43.65
CA THR A 322 2.73 14.88 -44.06
C THR A 322 3.58 15.58 -43.01
N ASN A 323 4.80 15.94 -43.41
CA ASN A 323 5.64 16.88 -42.68
C ASN A 323 5.02 18.28 -42.68
N VAL A 324 5.23 19.04 -41.60
CA VAL A 324 5.28 20.51 -41.63
C VAL A 324 6.47 20.97 -40.75
N PRO A 325 7.39 21.83 -41.23
CA PRO A 325 8.59 22.26 -40.50
C PRO A 325 8.55 23.71 -39.96
N GLY A 326 9.50 24.04 -39.06
CA GLY A 326 9.78 25.40 -38.51
C GLY A 326 9.34 25.53 -37.03
N LEU A 327 10.18 25.84 -36.04
CA LEU A 327 11.09 27.01 -35.81
C LEU A 327 10.30 28.33 -35.76
N SER A 328 10.46 29.24 -34.78
CA SER A 328 11.53 29.43 -33.76
C SER A 328 11.03 30.20 -32.50
N GLU A 329 11.86 30.25 -31.45
CA GLU A 329 12.22 31.40 -30.52
C GLU A 329 11.12 32.41 -30.06
N GLU A 330 11.12 33.01 -28.85
CA GLU A 330 12.15 33.19 -27.80
C GLU A 330 11.56 33.59 -26.41
N ALA A 331 12.42 33.62 -25.38
CA ALA A 331 12.40 34.33 -24.07
C ALA A 331 11.13 35.08 -23.58
N ALA A 332 10.57 34.88 -22.37
CA ALA A 332 11.11 34.93 -20.98
C ALA A 332 11.03 36.31 -20.26
N ALA A 333 10.25 36.39 -19.17
CA ALA A 333 10.35 37.31 -18.02
C ALA A 333 9.31 36.86 -16.97
N ALA A 334 9.68 36.37 -15.77
CA ALA A 334 10.24 37.06 -14.59
C ALA A 334 9.17 37.60 -13.63
N ALA A 335 9.39 37.40 -12.32
CA ALA A 335 8.39 37.54 -11.27
C ALA A 335 8.21 38.97 -10.73
N SER A 336 7.08 39.23 -10.07
CA SER A 336 7.00 40.22 -8.99
C SER A 336 6.06 39.78 -7.87
N PHE A 337 6.47 40.07 -6.63
CA PHE A 337 5.64 40.01 -5.43
C PHE A 337 4.79 41.29 -5.31
N GLY A 338 3.59 41.19 -4.72
CA GLY A 338 2.77 42.35 -4.34
C GLY A 338 1.59 41.96 -3.45
N GLN A 339 1.55 42.50 -2.23
CA GLN A 339 0.50 42.22 -1.22
C GLN A 339 -0.63 43.26 -1.26
N THR A 340 -1.83 42.83 -0.80
CA THR A 340 -2.95 43.66 -0.26
C THR A 340 -3.64 44.61 -1.26
N ASP A 341 -4.95 44.89 -1.20
CA ASP A 341 -5.80 45.01 0.00
C ASP A 341 -7.32 44.74 -0.24
N LEU A 342 -8.14 44.87 0.81
CA LEU A 342 -9.58 44.52 0.92
C LEU A 342 -10.58 45.33 0.06
N GLY A 343 -11.71 44.68 -0.30
CA GLY A 343 -12.95 45.33 -0.77
C GLY A 343 -14.12 44.33 -0.91
N SER A 344 -15.28 44.62 -0.31
CA SER A 344 -16.38 43.65 -0.09
C SER A 344 -17.68 43.93 -0.86
N MET A 345 -18.63 42.97 -0.76
CA MET A 345 -20.07 43.00 -1.09
C MET A 345 -20.49 42.54 -2.51
N GLY A 346 -21.44 41.59 -2.55
CA GLY A 346 -22.10 41.12 -3.77
C GLY A 346 -22.58 39.67 -3.71
N GLY A 347 -23.58 39.37 -2.87
CA GLY A 347 -24.07 38.00 -2.71
C GLY A 347 -24.98 37.53 -3.84
N VAL A 348 -24.78 36.28 -4.30
CA VAL A 348 -25.77 35.51 -5.08
C VAL A 348 -25.83 34.10 -4.52
N THR A 349 -27.01 33.68 -4.08
CA THR A 349 -27.29 32.30 -3.66
C THR A 349 -27.51 31.38 -4.86
N PRO A 350 -27.12 30.10 -4.73
CA PRO A 350 -27.92 29.05 -5.35
C PRO A 350 -28.28 27.92 -4.38
N ALA A 351 -29.57 27.63 -4.33
CA ALA A 351 -30.13 26.39 -3.79
C ALA A 351 -31.50 26.16 -4.50
N PRO A 352 -32.09 24.95 -4.50
CA PRO A 352 -31.51 23.62 -4.26
C PRO A 352 -31.86 22.62 -5.38
N ASN A 353 -30.95 21.70 -5.75
CA ASN A 353 -31.22 20.54 -6.63
C ASN A 353 -29.94 19.67 -6.72
N ARG A 354 -29.93 18.32 -6.62
CA ARG A 354 -30.99 17.32 -6.37
C ARG A 354 -30.41 16.15 -5.56
N LYS A 355 -31.22 15.63 -4.63
CA LYS A 355 -31.39 14.20 -4.28
C LYS A 355 -30.28 13.22 -4.73
N GLU A 356 -29.34 12.93 -3.84
CA GLU A 356 -29.02 11.52 -3.56
C GLU A 356 -30.15 10.98 -2.68
N PRO A 357 -30.79 9.84 -3.03
CA PRO A 357 -30.36 8.54 -2.47
C PRO A 357 -30.73 7.33 -3.40
N PRO A 358 -30.74 6.05 -2.96
CA PRO A 358 -29.71 5.23 -2.27
C PRO A 358 -29.54 3.82 -2.92
N ALA A 359 -28.93 2.87 -2.17
CA ALA A 359 -29.22 1.41 -2.15
C ALA A 359 -28.62 0.50 -3.26
N ILE A 360 -28.33 -0.82 -3.09
CA ILE A 360 -28.27 -1.84 -1.98
C ILE A 360 -27.46 -3.05 -2.57
N TRP A 361 -26.51 -3.78 -1.94
CA TRP A 361 -26.48 -4.73 -0.79
C TRP A 361 -27.25 -6.07 -0.95
N VAL A 362 -26.83 -7.15 -0.24
CA VAL A 362 -27.34 -8.57 -0.09
C VAL A 362 -26.14 -9.56 -0.15
N LEU A 363 -25.97 -10.64 0.64
CA LEU A 363 -26.62 -11.13 1.88
C LEU A 363 -25.60 -11.84 2.85
N ALA A 364 -25.98 -12.88 3.62
CA ALA A 364 -25.45 -13.12 4.98
C ALA A 364 -25.60 -14.56 5.56
N GLY A 365 -24.95 -14.88 6.71
CA GLY A 365 -25.00 -16.20 7.38
C GLY A 365 -24.59 -16.30 8.88
N ARG A 366 -25.39 -15.72 9.80
CA ARG A 366 -25.33 -15.73 11.30
C ARG A 366 -24.60 -16.87 12.06
N ARG A 367 -23.94 -16.49 13.19
CA ARG A 367 -24.46 -16.76 14.57
C ARG A 367 -23.92 -15.76 15.63
N SER A 368 -24.74 -15.55 16.67
CA SER A 368 -24.53 -14.63 17.81
C SER A 368 -23.48 -15.13 18.80
N LEU A 369 -22.85 -14.23 19.57
CA LEU A 369 -22.59 -14.42 21.01
C LEU A 369 -22.21 -13.10 21.74
N HIS A 370 -22.76 -12.91 22.94
CA HIS A 370 -22.28 -11.95 23.96
C HIS A 370 -21.24 -12.65 24.88
N PRO A 371 -20.51 -11.96 25.76
CA PRO A 371 -19.11 -12.30 26.04
C PRO A 371 -18.91 -13.32 27.16
N LYS A 372 -17.91 -14.21 26.99
CA LYS A 372 -17.07 -14.74 28.08
C LYS A 372 -15.86 -15.56 27.56
N VAL A 373 -14.67 -15.11 27.97
CA VAL A 373 -13.53 -15.92 28.46
C VAL A 373 -12.89 -16.97 27.53
N CYS A 374 -11.68 -16.59 27.06
CA CYS A 374 -10.44 -17.37 26.90
C CYS A 374 -10.36 -18.63 26.01
N SER A 375 -9.22 -18.70 25.30
CA SER A 375 -8.59 -19.84 24.63
C SER A 375 -9.21 -20.28 23.30
N GLY A 376 -8.41 -20.22 22.22
CA GLY A 376 -8.76 -20.84 20.93
C GLY A 376 -8.60 -19.99 19.67
N TYR A 377 -7.55 -19.16 19.53
CA TYR A 377 -7.28 -18.44 18.28
C TYR A 377 -6.00 -18.93 17.57
N PHE A 378 -6.14 -20.02 16.82
CA PHE A 378 -5.32 -20.38 15.66
C PHE A 378 -6.05 -21.49 14.87
N SER A 379 -7.05 -21.09 14.06
CA SER A 379 -7.75 -21.94 13.06
C SER A 379 -8.92 -21.22 12.36
N GLY A 380 -9.42 -20.09 12.91
CA GLY A 380 -10.59 -19.38 12.36
C GLY A 380 -10.33 -18.10 11.55
N PHE A 381 -9.10 -17.60 11.47
CA PHE A 381 -8.83 -16.22 11.03
C PHE A 381 -8.45 -16.03 9.54
N SER A 382 -8.25 -17.10 8.76
CA SER A 382 -7.76 -16.96 7.37
C SER A 382 -8.81 -16.60 6.31
N LYS A 383 -10.07 -16.33 6.69
CA LYS A 383 -11.21 -16.25 5.75
C LYS A 383 -11.89 -14.89 5.63
N SER A 384 -11.33 -13.84 6.23
CA SER A 384 -11.94 -12.52 6.33
C SER A 384 -11.08 -11.38 5.78
N TRP A 385 -10.20 -11.67 4.81
CA TRP A 385 -9.28 -10.71 4.21
C TRP A 385 -9.32 -10.75 2.68
N CYS A 386 -10.35 -10.12 2.08
CA CYS A 386 -10.32 -9.29 0.85
C CYS A 386 -11.62 -9.35 0.00
N LEU A 387 -11.73 -8.35 -0.90
CA LEU A 387 -12.53 -8.19 -2.14
C LEU A 387 -13.77 -7.24 -2.08
N PRO A 388 -14.05 -6.41 -3.12
CA PRO A 388 -13.11 -5.51 -3.81
C PRO A 388 -13.72 -4.16 -4.31
N SER A 389 -12.87 -3.28 -4.87
CA SER A 389 -12.93 -2.92 -6.31
C SER A 389 -11.86 -1.88 -6.71
N VAL A 390 -11.27 -2.05 -7.89
CA VAL A 390 -10.21 -1.17 -8.44
C VAL A 390 -10.81 0.12 -9.05
N GLN A 391 -11.54 0.89 -8.25
CA GLN A 391 -12.28 2.08 -8.73
C GLN A 391 -12.23 3.32 -7.82
N ALA A 392 -11.51 3.28 -6.69
CA ALA A 392 -11.45 4.37 -5.71
C ALA A 392 -10.01 4.88 -5.41
N LEU A 393 -9.16 4.99 -6.43
CA LEU A 393 -7.97 5.84 -6.37
C LEU A 393 -8.30 7.17 -7.05
N GLY A 394 -8.63 8.18 -6.24
CA GLY A 394 -8.90 9.54 -6.69
C GLY A 394 -7.64 10.23 -7.19
N LEU A 395 -7.26 9.91 -8.43
CA LEU A 395 -6.35 10.70 -9.23
C LEU A 395 -7.17 11.81 -9.92
N GLN A 396 -6.89 13.06 -9.54
CA GLN A 396 -7.03 14.21 -10.42
C GLN A 396 -5.67 14.48 -11.05
#